data_AF-A0A7J2HHG2-F1
#
_entry.id   AF-A0A7J2HHG2-F1
#
_cell.length_a   1.000
_cell.length_b   1.000
_cell.length_c   1.000
_cell.angle_alpha   90.00
_cell.angle_beta   90.00
_cell.angle_gamma   90.00
#
_symmetry.space_group_name_H-M   'P 1'
#
loop_
_entity.id
_entity.type
_entity.pdbx_description
1 polymer ?
#
loop_
_entity_poly.entity_id
_entity_poly.type
_entity_poly.pdbx_seq_one_letter_code
_entity_poly.pdbx_strand_id
1 'polypeptide(L)'
;MGGPKKPTLSQLEKRTLRRGGSSGSEVREKLVASVIPPPLEEVLEFVKTQPYLTPNLLAEKFGIRISIAKNVLSELAERKYVRLVCGDRRLKIYEPVKEALAEIKPRKEKARKK
;
A
#
# COMPACT_ATOMS: atom_id res chain seq x y z
N MET A 1 -5.35 -30.67 46.10
CA MET A 1 -4.12 -29.87 46.26
C MET A 1 -3.70 -29.37 44.88
N GLY A 2 -4.24 -28.26 44.38
CA GLY A 2 -3.63 -26.94 44.55
C GLY A 2 -3.34 -26.38 43.15
N GLY A 3 -4.22 -25.49 42.67
CA GLY A 3 -4.10 -24.87 41.35
C GLY A 3 -2.85 -23.99 41.20
N PRO A 4 -2.54 -23.53 39.98
CA PRO A 4 -1.33 -22.76 39.71
C PRO A 4 -1.25 -21.54 40.63
N LYS A 5 -0.12 -21.42 41.35
CA LYS A 5 0.14 -20.32 42.28
C LYS A 5 0.15 -19.00 41.50
N LYS A 6 -0.47 -17.97 42.08
CA LYS A 6 -0.41 -16.60 41.54
C LYS A 6 1.07 -16.17 41.45
N PRO A 7 1.52 -15.61 40.33
CA PRO A 7 2.91 -15.20 40.16
C PRO A 7 3.28 -14.15 41.20
N THR A 8 4.54 -14.21 41.66
CA THR A 8 5.06 -13.26 42.65
C THR A 8 5.23 -11.87 42.02
N LEU A 9 5.24 -10.82 42.86
CA LEU A 9 5.46 -9.43 42.42
C LEU A 9 6.73 -9.31 41.56
N SER A 10 7.81 -9.98 41.97
CA SER A 10 9.08 -10.04 41.23
C SER A 10 8.97 -10.70 39.83
N GLN A 11 8.05 -11.66 39.66
CA GLN A 11 7.80 -12.29 38.36
C GLN A 11 6.97 -11.39 37.44
N LEU A 12 6.06 -10.59 38.00
CA LEU A 12 5.29 -9.59 37.25
C LEU A 12 6.20 -8.44 36.78
N GLU A 13 7.07 -7.92 37.64
CA GLU A 13 8.03 -6.86 37.31
C GLU A 13 9.02 -7.29 36.21
N LYS A 14 9.55 -8.52 36.28
CA LYS A 14 10.40 -9.04 35.18
C LYS A 14 9.65 -9.14 33.85
N ARG A 15 8.34 -9.41 33.88
CA ARG A 15 7.51 -9.44 32.65
C ARG A 15 7.23 -8.03 32.12
N THR A 16 7.01 -7.04 32.97
CA THR A 16 6.80 -5.67 32.53
C THR A 16 8.09 -5.06 31.99
N LEU A 17 9.25 -5.29 32.61
CA LEU A 17 10.54 -4.86 32.07
C LEU A 17 10.87 -5.49 30.71
N ARG A 18 10.58 -6.79 30.52
CA ARG A 18 10.76 -7.46 29.22
C ARG A 18 9.79 -6.97 28.14
N ARG A 19 8.60 -6.50 28.54
CA ARG A 19 7.61 -5.91 27.62
C ARG A 19 7.83 -4.42 27.38
N GLY A 20 8.52 -3.71 28.28
CA GLY A 20 8.80 -2.28 28.19
C GLY A 20 9.96 -1.91 27.24
N GLY A 21 10.61 -2.90 26.63
CA GLY A 21 11.65 -2.70 25.61
C GLY A 21 11.13 -2.37 24.20
N SER A 22 9.80 -2.30 24.00
CA SER A 22 9.23 -1.77 22.75
C SER A 22 8.95 -0.29 22.91
N SER A 23 10.00 0.52 22.79
CA SER A 23 9.93 1.94 22.53
C SER A 23 8.91 2.25 21.43
N GLY A 24 7.87 3.03 21.76
CA GLY A 24 7.17 3.89 20.82
C GLY A 24 6.50 3.23 19.61
N SER A 25 5.89 2.05 19.75
CA SER A 25 4.95 1.62 18.72
C SER A 25 3.67 2.44 18.86
N GLU A 26 3.59 3.56 18.15
CA GLU A 26 2.31 4.12 17.73
C GLU A 26 1.41 2.95 17.35
N VAL A 27 0.22 2.91 17.93
CA VAL A 27 -0.77 1.87 17.63
C VAL A 27 -1.18 2.07 16.17
N ARG A 28 -0.35 1.57 15.25
CA ARG A 28 -0.73 1.40 13.86
C ARG A 28 -1.83 0.36 13.90
N GLU A 29 -3.06 0.85 13.79
CA GLU A 29 -4.22 0.00 13.61
C GLU A 29 -3.87 -1.04 12.54
N LYS A 30 -4.07 -2.32 12.86
CA LYS A 30 -3.79 -3.41 11.94
C LYS A 30 -4.79 -3.34 10.80
N LEU A 31 -4.48 -2.54 9.78
CA LEU A 31 -5.28 -2.47 8.57
C LEU A 31 -5.25 -3.85 7.91
N VAL A 32 -6.42 -4.48 7.82
CA VAL A 32 -6.59 -5.73 7.07
C VAL A 32 -6.46 -5.36 5.60
N ALA A 33 -5.30 -5.67 5.01
CA ALA A 33 -5.07 -5.39 3.61
C ALA A 33 -6.03 -6.22 2.74
N SER A 34 -6.83 -5.54 1.91
CA SER A 34 -7.78 -6.14 1.00
C SER A 34 -7.06 -6.91 -0.11
N VAL A 35 -7.74 -7.94 -0.62
CA VAL A 35 -7.27 -8.79 -1.72
C VAL A 35 -7.82 -8.31 -3.08
N ILE A 36 -8.76 -7.36 -3.06
CA ILE A 36 -9.43 -6.89 -4.26
C ILE A 36 -8.60 -5.73 -4.84
N PRO A 37 -8.16 -5.81 -6.11
CA PRO A 37 -7.49 -4.69 -6.76
C PRO A 37 -8.44 -3.48 -6.88
N PRO A 38 -7.95 -2.26 -6.63
CA PRO A 38 -8.76 -1.05 -6.79
C PRO A 38 -9.11 -0.81 -8.26
N PRO A 39 -10.18 -0.05 -8.55
CA PRO A 39 -10.55 0.31 -9.92
C PRO A 39 -9.42 1.09 -10.59
N LEU A 40 -9.15 0.79 -11.86
CA LEU A 40 -8.01 1.34 -12.60
C LEU A 40 -8.07 2.88 -12.74
N GLU A 41 -9.27 3.45 -12.80
CA GLU A 41 -9.49 4.89 -12.93
C GLU A 41 -8.93 5.66 -11.73
N GLU A 42 -9.26 5.23 -10.51
CA GLU A 42 -8.75 5.83 -9.27
C GLU A 42 -7.22 5.69 -9.16
N VAL A 43 -6.68 4.54 -9.59
CA VAL A 43 -5.23 4.32 -9.60
C VAL A 43 -4.55 5.28 -10.58
N LEU A 44 -5.12 5.50 -11.76
CA LEU A 44 -4.58 6.42 -12.76
C LEU A 44 -4.62 7.87 -12.29
N GLU A 45 -5.69 8.30 -11.61
CA GLU A 45 -5.77 9.62 -11.00
C GLU A 45 -4.68 9.82 -9.95
N PHE A 46 -4.48 8.82 -9.09
CA PHE A 46 -3.44 8.86 -8.09
C PHE A 46 -2.03 8.87 -8.72
N VAL A 47 -1.78 8.03 -9.71
CA VAL A 47 -0.51 7.96 -10.48
C VAL A 47 -0.14 9.30 -11.10
N LYS A 48 -1.12 10.10 -11.56
CA LYS A 48 -0.88 11.45 -12.11
C LYS A 48 -0.35 12.45 -11.07
N THR A 49 -0.73 12.29 -9.80
CA THR A 49 -0.35 13.23 -8.73
C THR A 49 1.04 12.98 -8.18
N GLN A 50 1.54 11.74 -8.30
CA GLN A 50 2.78 11.33 -7.67
C GLN A 50 4.00 11.55 -8.58
N PRO A 51 5.16 11.96 -8.03
CA PRO A 51 6.40 12.03 -8.80
C PRO A 51 7.06 10.66 -9.02
N TYR A 52 6.82 9.70 -8.12
CA TYR A 52 7.35 8.34 -8.18
C TYR A 52 6.33 7.34 -7.64
N LEU A 53 6.46 6.08 -8.04
CA LEU A 53 5.55 5.01 -7.65
C LEU A 53 6.32 3.80 -7.15
N THR A 54 5.85 3.22 -6.05
CA THR A 54 6.37 1.98 -5.49
C THR A 54 5.22 1.07 -5.06
N PRO A 55 5.43 -0.26 -4.99
CA PRO A 55 4.40 -1.18 -4.53
C PRO A 55 3.87 -0.86 -3.13
N ASN A 56 4.72 -0.40 -2.21
CA ASN A 56 4.31 -0.05 -0.86
C ASN A 56 3.41 1.19 -0.83
N LEU A 57 3.74 2.21 -1.63
CA LEU A 57 2.96 3.45 -1.70
C LEU A 57 1.53 3.19 -2.19
N LEU A 58 1.34 2.31 -3.19
CA LEU A 58 0.00 1.87 -3.61
C LEU A 58 -0.69 1.01 -2.55
N ALA A 59 0.04 0.10 -1.89
CA ALA A 59 -0.50 -0.75 -0.85
C ALA A 59 -1.05 0.07 0.33
N GLU A 60 -0.32 1.10 0.75
CA GLU A 60 -0.75 2.02 1.81
C GLU A 60 -1.93 2.89 1.38
N LYS A 61 -1.91 3.43 0.17
CA LYS A 61 -2.97 4.32 -0.32
C LYS A 61 -4.32 3.62 -0.49
N PHE A 62 -4.31 2.41 -1.07
CA PHE A 62 -5.52 1.66 -1.40
C PHE A 62 -5.83 0.54 -0.39
N GLY A 63 -5.01 0.37 0.64
CA GLY A 63 -5.17 -0.67 1.65
C GLY A 63 -5.10 -2.08 1.06
N ILE A 64 -4.33 -2.29 -0.01
CA ILE A 64 -4.23 -3.58 -0.72
C ILE A 64 -2.95 -4.35 -0.36
N ARG A 65 -2.95 -5.67 -0.57
CA ARG A 65 -1.72 -6.46 -0.37
C ARG A 65 -0.62 -6.04 -1.35
N ILE A 66 0.63 -6.06 -0.88
CA ILE A 66 1.83 -5.74 -1.69
C ILE A 66 1.91 -6.56 -2.98
N SER A 67 1.48 -7.83 -2.94
CA SER A 67 1.46 -8.68 -4.14
C SER A 67 0.52 -8.12 -5.22
N ILE A 68 -0.63 -7.58 -4.83
CA ILE A 68 -1.60 -7.01 -5.76
C ILE A 68 -1.08 -5.69 -6.28
N ALA A 69 -0.51 -4.84 -5.42
CA ALA A 69 0.13 -3.61 -5.85
C ALA A 69 1.25 -3.86 -6.89
N LYS A 70 2.03 -4.94 -6.73
CA LYS A 70 3.03 -5.36 -7.72
C LYS A 70 2.40 -5.73 -9.06
N ASN A 71 1.28 -6.46 -9.04
CA ASN A 71 0.57 -6.85 -10.25
C ASN A 71 -0.02 -5.62 -10.96
N VAL A 72 -0.71 -4.75 -10.22
CA VAL A 72 -1.30 -3.51 -10.75
C VAL A 72 -0.23 -2.62 -11.41
N LEU A 73 0.92 -2.42 -10.77
CA LEU A 73 2.02 -1.66 -11.39
C LEU A 73 2.61 -2.33 -12.62
N SER A 74 2.63 -3.67 -12.66
CA SER A 74 3.12 -4.41 -13.83
C SER A 74 2.15 -4.26 -15.00
N GLU A 75 0.84 -4.39 -14.76
CA GLU A 75 -0.21 -4.15 -15.76
C GLU A 75 -0.18 -2.70 -16.28
N LEU A 76 0.01 -1.71 -15.40
CA LEU A 76 0.13 -0.31 -15.81
C LEU A 76 1.40 -0.05 -16.63
N ALA A 77 2.48 -0.77 -16.36
CA ALA A 77 3.71 -0.70 -17.13
C ALA A 77 3.56 -1.34 -18.52
N GLU A 78 2.85 -2.46 -18.62
CA GLU A 78 2.50 -3.09 -19.90
C GLU A 78 1.68 -2.15 -20.79
N ARG A 79 0.75 -1.41 -20.18
CA ARG A 79 -0.06 -0.38 -20.86
C ARG A 79 0.68 0.93 -21.10
N LYS A 80 1.96 1.03 -20.70
CA LYS A 80 2.84 2.21 -20.85
C LYS A 80 2.39 3.47 -20.10
N TYR A 81 1.52 3.35 -19.09
CA TYR A 81 1.18 4.49 -18.22
C TYR A 81 2.31 4.82 -17.24
N VAL A 82 3.12 3.83 -16.91
CA VAL A 82 4.19 3.94 -15.92
C VAL A 82 5.43 3.22 -16.45
N ARG A 83 6.62 3.74 -16.19
CA ARG A 83 7.89 3.18 -16.63
C ARG A 83 8.65 2.63 -15.42
N LEU A 84 9.19 1.42 -15.54
CA LEU A 84 10.12 0.89 -14.53
C LEU A 84 11.47 1.61 -14.69
N VAL A 85 11.92 2.31 -13.65
CA VAL A 85 13.22 3.00 -13.65
C VAL A 85 14.30 2.09 -13.10
N CYS A 86 14.02 1.48 -11.94
CA CYS A 86 14.94 0.61 -11.25
C CYS A 86 14.15 -0.43 -10.46
N GLY A 87 14.59 -1.68 -10.45
CA GLY A 87 13.98 -2.62 -9.53
C GLY A 87 14.59 -4.01 -9.48
N ASP A 88 14.55 -4.57 -8.28
CA ASP A 88 14.73 -5.97 -7.95
C ASP A 88 13.38 -6.54 -7.43
N ARG A 89 13.33 -7.84 -7.11
CA ARG A 89 12.11 -8.50 -6.62
C ARG A 89 11.55 -7.87 -5.34
N ARG A 90 12.42 -7.30 -4.50
CA ARG A 90 12.06 -6.64 -3.24
C ARG A 90 11.63 -5.19 -3.43
N LEU A 91 12.36 -4.41 -4.23
CA LEU A 91 12.16 -2.98 -4.40
C LEU A 91 12.02 -2.67 -5.88
N LYS A 92 10.86 -2.14 -6.28
CA LYS A 92 10.60 -1.68 -7.65
C LYS A 92 10.19 -0.22 -7.60
N ILE A 93 10.88 0.62 -8.35
CA ILE A 93 10.62 2.05 -8.49
C ILE A 93 10.16 2.31 -9.91
N TYR A 94 9.00 2.94 -10.00
CA TYR A 94 8.37 3.31 -11.25
C TYR A 94 8.21 4.83 -11.35
N GLU A 95 8.22 5.35 -12.57
CA GLU A 95 8.01 6.75 -12.90
C GLU A 95 6.74 6.89 -13.76
N PRO A 96 5.81 7.81 -13.43
CA PRO A 96 4.64 8.05 -14.25
C PRO A 96 5.01 8.70 -15.58
N VAL A 97 4.53 8.11 -16.68
CA VAL A 97 4.75 8.65 -18.02
C VAL A 97 3.71 9.74 -18.27
N LYS A 98 4.11 11.00 -18.08
CA LYS A 98 3.22 12.17 -18.22
C LYS A 98 2.54 12.24 -19.59
N GLU A 99 3.22 11.79 -20.63
CA GLU A 99 2.72 11.76 -22.02
C GLU A 99 1.53 10.82 -22.18
N ALA A 100 1.66 9.56 -21.73
CA ALA A 100 0.60 8.56 -21.79
C ALA A 100 -0.62 8.91 -20.90
N LEU A 101 -0.39 9.63 -19.81
CA LEU A 101 -1.45 10.08 -18.90
C LEU A 101 -2.24 11.28 -19.44
N ALA A 102 -1.65 12.06 -20.35
CA ALA A 102 -2.27 13.22 -20.98
C ALA A 102 -3.22 12.85 -22.14
N GLU A 103 -3.03 11.69 -22.77
CA GLU A 103 -3.92 11.18 -23.82
C GLU A 103 -5.30 10.78 -23.29
N ILE A 104 -5.41 10.49 -21.99
CA ILE A 104 -6.69 10.34 -21.28
C ILE A 104 -7.24 11.73 -20.93
N LYS A 105 -7.48 12.57 -21.93
CA LYS A 105 -8.51 13.62 -21.80
C LYS A 105 -9.86 12.93 -21.98
N PRO A 106 -10.86 13.20 -21.12
CA PRO A 106 -12.18 12.64 -21.32
C PRO A 106 -12.63 13.05 -22.73
N ARG A 107 -12.92 12.05 -23.55
CA ARG A 107 -13.70 12.24 -24.78
C ARG A 107 -15.03 12.77 -24.29
N LYS A 108 -15.13 14.11 -24.15
CA LYS A 108 -16.35 14.82 -23.78
C LYS A 108 -17.48 14.13 -24.53
N GLU A 109 -18.40 13.52 -23.80
CA GLU A 109 -19.62 12.99 -24.37
C GLU A 109 -20.28 14.16 -25.11
N LYS A 110 -20.10 14.16 -26.43
CA LYS A 110 -20.84 15.04 -27.31
C LYS A 110 -22.28 14.52 -27.27
N ALA A 111 -23.15 15.37 -26.75
CA ALA A 111 -24.57 15.44 -27.08
C ALA A 111 -25.40 14.17 -26.86
N ARG A 112 -26.13 14.14 -25.74
CA ARG A 112 -27.56 13.79 -25.81
C ARG A 112 -28.38 14.98 -25.34
N LYS A 113 -28.56 15.93 -26.27
CA LYS A 113 -29.77 16.75 -26.31
C LYS A 113 -30.88 15.85 -26.86
N LYS A 114 -31.89 15.57 -26.05
CA LYS A 114 -33.26 15.38 -26.51
C LYS A 114 -34.21 15.73 -25.38
#